data_AF-A0A8J2L123-F1
#
_entry.id   AF-A0A8J2L123-F1
#
_cell.length_a   1.000
_cell.length_b   1.000
_cell.length_c   1.000
_cell.angle_alpha   90.00
_cell.angle_beta   90.00
_cell.angle_gamma   90.00
#
_symmetry.space_group_name_H-M   'P 1'
#
loop_
_entity.id
_entity.type
_entity.pdbx_description
1 polymer ?
#
loop_
_entity_poly.entity_id
_entity_poly.type
_entity_poly.pdbx_seq_one_letter_code
_entity_poly.pdbx_strand_id
1 'polypeptide(L)' 'FVCAEGPCLVQSWQVCNGWPDCPGGDDELNCPCSTTQFPCRTLDN' A
#
# COMPACT_ATOMS: atom_id res chain seq x y z
N PHE A 1 -3.09 -7.07 -9.24
CA PHE A 1 -2.42 -7.46 -7.99
C PHE A 1 -3.45 -8.12 -7.09
N VAL A 2 -3.10 -9.19 -6.39
CA VAL A 2 -4.03 -9.90 -5.50
C VAL A 2 -3.69 -9.47 -4.07
N CYS A 3 -4.67 -8.97 -3.33
CA CYS A 3 -4.49 -8.58 -1.93
C CYS A 3 -4.09 -9.79 -1.06
N ALA A 4 -3.44 -9.55 0.10
CA ALA A 4 -2.97 -10.64 0.96
C ALA A 4 -4.14 -11.48 1.52
N GLU A 5 -5.27 -10.83 1.79
CA GLU A 5 -6.49 -11.42 2.38
C GLU A 5 -7.38 -12.18 1.38
N GLY A 6 -7.01 -12.30 0.10
CA GLY A 6 -7.77 -13.08 -0.89
C GLY A 6 -8.01 -12.36 -2.23
N PRO A 7 -8.98 -12.81 -3.05
CA PRO A 7 -9.10 -12.43 -4.46
C PRO A 7 -9.74 -11.05 -4.64
N CYS A 8 -9.25 -10.04 -3.94
CA CYS A 8 -9.45 -8.66 -4.31
C CYS A 8 -8.36 -8.32 -5.34
N LEU A 9 -8.78 -8.15 -6.59
CA LEU A 9 -7.91 -7.87 -7.73
C LEU A 9 -7.85 -6.37 -7.93
N VAL A 10 -6.76 -5.74 -7.47
CA VAL A 10 -6.50 -4.31 -7.73
C VAL A 10 -5.68 -4.15 -9.00
N GLN A 11 -5.96 -3.09 -9.75
CA GLN A 11 -5.24 -2.75 -10.97
C GLN A 11 -3.85 -2.19 -10.62
N SER A 12 -2.93 -2.17 -11.58
CA SER A 12 -1.57 -1.68 -11.33
C SER A 12 -1.51 -0.21 -10.92
N TRP A 13 -2.48 0.61 -11.34
CA TRP A 13 -2.61 2.01 -10.94
C TRP A 13 -3.28 2.21 -9.58
N GLN A 14 -3.82 1.14 -8.99
CA GLN A 14 -4.37 1.13 -7.65
C GLN A 14 -3.34 0.79 -6.57
N VAL A 15 -2.14 0.36 -6.98
CA VAL A 15 -1.05 0.07 -6.06
C VAL A 15 -0.25 1.35 -5.84
N CYS A 16 -0.04 1.74 -4.59
CA CYS A 16 0.67 2.96 -4.19
C CYS A 16 0.03 4.25 -4.72
N ASN A 17 -1.30 4.29 -4.78
CA ASN A 17 -2.06 5.46 -5.22
C ASN A 17 -2.46 6.39 -4.05
N GLY A 18 -2.13 6.03 -2.81
CA GLY A 18 -2.49 6.73 -1.58
C GLY A 18 -3.87 6.38 -1.02
N TRP A 19 -4.57 5.41 -1.60
CA TRP A 19 -5.91 4.96 -1.24
C TRP A 19 -5.88 3.46 -0.96
N PRO A 20 -6.34 3.00 0.22
CA PRO A 20 -6.44 1.58 0.48
C PRO A 20 -7.57 0.96 -0.34
N ASP A 21 -7.23 0.31 -1.46
CA ASP A 21 -8.14 -0.47 -2.29
C ASP A 21 -8.25 -1.92 -1.78
N CYS A 22 -7.23 -2.45 -1.09
CA CYS A 22 -7.32 -3.74 -0.39
C CYS A 22 -7.96 -3.61 1.01
N PRO A 23 -8.66 -4.66 1.52
CA PRO A 23 -9.22 -4.68 2.87
C PRO A 23 -8.20 -4.46 4.00
N GLY A 24 -6.94 -4.87 3.78
CA GLY A 24 -5.81 -4.63 4.69
C GLY A 24 -4.97 -3.40 4.33
N GLY A 25 -5.31 -2.69 3.25
CA GLY A 25 -4.48 -1.62 2.67
C GLY A 25 -3.13 -2.12 2.15
N ASP A 26 -2.97 -3.42 1.92
CA ASP A 26 -1.69 -4.05 1.53
C ASP A 26 -1.11 -3.47 0.23
N ASP A 27 -1.98 -3.01 -0.66
CA ASP A 27 -1.67 -2.28 -1.88
C ASP A 27 -0.95 -0.94 -1.63
N GLU A 28 -1.05 -0.41 -0.42
CA GLU A 28 -0.40 0.83 0.03
C GLU A 28 0.70 0.60 1.08
N LEU A 29 0.86 -0.62 1.60
CA LEU A 29 1.81 -0.92 2.69
C LEU A 29 3.25 -1.19 2.22
N ASN A 30 3.43 -1.77 1.03
CA ASN A 30 4.77 -2.15 0.52
C ASN A 30 5.21 -1.31 -0.68
N CYS A 31 4.97 -0.01 -0.60
CA CYS A 31 5.33 0.93 -1.64
C CYS A 31 6.81 1.33 -1.56
N PRO A 32 7.54 1.37 -2.69
CA PRO A 32 8.91 1.86 -2.69
C PRO A 32 8.91 3.34 -2.28
N CYS A 33 9.38 3.62 -1.07
CA CYS A 33 9.61 4.99 -0.64
C CYS A 33 10.65 5.61 -1.57
N SER A 34 10.31 6.72 -2.24
CA SER A 34 11.31 7.50 -2.95
C SER A 34 12.42 7.92 -1.97
N THR A 35 13.65 8.12 -2.45
CA THR A 35 14.78 8.58 -1.61
C THR A 35 14.54 9.94 -0.93
N THR A 36 13.49 10.65 -1.35
CA THR A 36 13.01 11.92 -0.80
C THR A 36 11.79 11.79 0.11
N GLN A 37 11.22 10.58 0.25
CA GLN A 37 10.04 10.31 1.06
C GLN A 37 10.47 9.63 2.36
N PHE A 38 10.15 10.25 3.49
CA PHE A 38 10.28 9.59 4.79
C PHE A 38 9.16 8.55 4.89
N PRO A 39 9.46 7.28 5.24
CA PRO A 39 8.41 6.29 5.44
C PRO A 39 7.42 6.84 6.46
N CYS A 40 6.12 6.66 6.20
CA CYS A 40 5.07 7.00 7.14
C CYS A 40 5.35 6.27 8.45
N ARG A 41 5.90 7.02 9.41
CA ARG A 41 6.29 6.54 10.73
C ARG A 41 4.98 6.17 11.42
N THR A 42 4.61 4.89 11.44
CA THR A 42 3.58 4.40 12.36
C THR A 42 4.16 4.54 13.77
N LEU A 43 4.00 5.75 14.33
CA LEU A 43 4.21 6.12 15.73
C LEU A 43 5.36 5.38 16.43
N ASP A 44 6.56 5.98 16.42
CA ASP A 44 7.47 5.76 17.55
C ASP A 44 6.91 6.52 18.77
N ASN A 45 6.06 5.84 19.54
CA ASN A 45 6.05 5.81 21.01
C ASN A 45 5.03 4.79 21.51
#